data_AF-J3PKI0-F1
#
_entry.id   AF-J3PKI0-F1
#
_cell.length_a   1.000
_cell.length_b   1.000
_cell.length_c   1.000
_cell.angle_alpha   90.00
_cell.angle_beta   90.00
_cell.angle_gamma   90.00
#
_symmetry.space_group_name_H-M   'P 1'
#
loop_
_entity.id
_entity.type
_entity.pdbx_description
1 polymer ?
#
loop_
_entity_poly.entity_id
_entity_poly.type
_entity_poly.pdbx_seq_one_letter_code
_entity_poly.pdbx_strand_id
1 'polypeptide(L)'
;MIFLGIASHIGDVRGVQDSDGNMLSHITVVQQWKNVPDRLRHGVHTEQGMPFHNDMGTSVLALHYRQCASEGGSTHLSSAWTVYNELSANYPDVLEALATPNWPIQITKAKSRYYLAPLIQYKHGNLMVSLDPGRLGRQTANAEYKATKFPPFLGDNAKTCDKAAEVPALTEKQNEALDTFNKVAHEHRLSVPARPGDMLFVNNWALLHARDPYMDGSAGGAGRRHLVRVWLHDQELSWDPPDSMKTPWAAAFGHRFPDSIEQTGGPHRRNKVNHKYPIMPAVNYQVPKYTAGSAAFVVDSSDDEDDDHLDRCQS
;
A
#
# COMPACT_ATOMS: atom_id res chain seq x y z
N MET A 1 1.77 -24.00 2.71
CA MET A 1 2.18 -24.23 4.11
C MET A 1 3.63 -23.85 4.35
N ILE A 2 4.61 -24.37 3.59
CA ILE A 2 6.05 -24.06 3.78
C ILE A 2 6.32 -22.55 3.85
N PHE A 3 5.84 -21.78 2.88
CA PHE A 3 5.99 -20.32 2.86
C PHE A 3 5.49 -19.64 4.15
N LEU A 4 4.32 -20.01 4.65
CA LEU A 4 3.76 -19.44 5.88
C LEU A 4 4.55 -19.86 7.13
N GLY A 5 5.10 -21.08 7.14
CA GLY A 5 5.97 -21.55 8.21
C GLY A 5 7.24 -20.71 8.31
N ILE A 6 7.95 -20.52 7.18
CA ILE A 6 9.15 -19.68 7.11
C ILE A 6 8.82 -18.22 7.45
N ALA A 7 7.73 -17.68 6.89
CA ALA A 7 7.27 -16.33 7.20
C ALA A 7 7.00 -16.14 8.71
N SER A 8 6.63 -17.21 9.42
CA SER A 8 6.41 -17.18 10.88
C SER A 8 7.66 -17.23 11.72
N HIS A 9 8.79 -17.60 11.13
CA HIS A 9 10.09 -17.48 11.77
C HIS A 9 10.71 -16.10 11.54
N ILE A 10 10.33 -15.40 10.46
CA ILE A 10 10.88 -14.08 10.10
C ILE A 10 10.12 -12.94 10.78
N GLY A 11 8.83 -13.12 11.02
CA GLY A 11 8.04 -12.22 11.85
C GLY A 11 6.90 -12.99 12.50
N ASP A 12 6.54 -12.60 13.70
CA ASP A 12 5.51 -13.24 14.53
C ASP A 12 4.12 -12.59 14.37
N VAL A 13 4.07 -11.38 13.82
CA VAL A 13 2.82 -10.63 13.55
C VAL A 13 2.54 -10.51 12.05
N ARG A 14 1.26 -10.54 11.67
CA ARG A 14 0.79 -10.44 10.28
C ARG A 14 -0.02 -9.18 10.05
N GLY A 15 0.23 -8.54 8.92
CA GLY A 15 -0.48 -7.33 8.53
C GLY A 15 -1.79 -7.68 7.86
N VAL A 16 -2.86 -7.02 8.29
CA VAL A 16 -4.15 -7.00 7.59
C VAL A 16 -4.00 -6.19 6.30
N GLN A 17 -4.47 -6.74 5.19
CA GLN A 17 -4.33 -6.18 3.85
C GLN A 17 -5.68 -5.77 3.23
N ASP A 18 -6.80 -5.94 3.94
CA ASP A 18 -8.13 -5.41 3.59
C ASP A 18 -9.13 -5.44 4.77
N SER A 19 -10.28 -4.77 4.60
CA SER A 19 -11.39 -4.74 5.57
C SER A 19 -11.96 -6.13 5.86
N ASP A 20 -11.78 -7.07 4.94
CA ASP A 20 -12.17 -8.46 5.08
C ASP A 20 -11.29 -9.24 6.08
N GLY A 21 -10.15 -8.68 6.47
CA GLY A 21 -9.19 -9.29 7.38
C GLY A 21 -8.21 -10.24 6.69
N ASN A 22 -8.06 -10.16 5.36
CA ASN A 22 -7.10 -10.98 4.64
C ASN A 22 -5.67 -10.57 5.01
N MET A 23 -4.86 -11.56 5.38
CA MET A 23 -3.44 -11.38 5.71
C MET A 23 -2.51 -12.01 4.67
N LEU A 24 -3.08 -12.76 3.72
CA LEU A 24 -2.43 -13.23 2.51
C LEU A 24 -3.19 -12.70 1.30
N SER A 25 -2.46 -12.05 0.38
CA SER A 25 -3.01 -11.46 -0.84
C SER A 25 -2.44 -12.13 -2.07
N HIS A 26 -3.27 -12.33 -3.09
CA HIS A 26 -2.85 -12.89 -4.37
C HIS A 26 -2.43 -11.76 -5.32
N ILE A 27 -1.18 -11.77 -5.80
CA ILE A 27 -0.68 -10.82 -6.80
C ILE A 27 -0.67 -11.53 -8.16
N THR A 28 -1.71 -11.27 -8.94
CA THR A 28 -1.93 -11.87 -10.25
C THR A 28 -2.98 -11.06 -10.99
N VAL A 29 -2.91 -11.04 -12.32
CA VAL A 29 -4.09 -10.72 -13.13
C VAL A 29 -5.01 -11.93 -12.98
N VAL A 30 -6.28 -11.76 -12.60
CA VAL A 30 -7.21 -12.90 -12.46
C VAL A 30 -8.05 -12.99 -13.73
N GLN A 31 -8.22 -14.20 -14.30
CA GLN A 31 -8.88 -14.36 -15.62
C GLN A 31 -10.35 -13.93 -15.52
N GLN A 32 -10.97 -14.24 -14.38
CA GLN A 32 -12.35 -13.94 -14.04
C GLN A 32 -12.64 -12.43 -14.06
N TRP A 33 -11.61 -11.59 -13.96
CA TRP A 33 -11.74 -10.14 -13.93
C TRP A 33 -11.51 -9.48 -15.28
N LYS A 34 -11.35 -10.26 -16.37
CA LYS A 34 -11.10 -9.75 -17.73
C LYS A 34 -12.09 -8.65 -18.18
N ASN A 35 -13.32 -8.70 -17.67
CA ASN A 35 -14.37 -7.71 -18.00
C ASN A 35 -14.20 -6.36 -17.26
N VAL A 36 -13.33 -6.29 -16.24
CA VAL A 36 -12.98 -5.06 -15.53
C VAL A 36 -11.78 -4.44 -16.22
N PRO A 37 -11.84 -3.25 -16.83
CA PRO A 37 -10.68 -2.63 -17.47
C PRO A 37 -9.49 -2.43 -16.53
N ASP A 38 -8.26 -2.54 -17.04
CA ASP A 38 -7.03 -2.40 -16.24
C ASP A 38 -6.94 -1.07 -15.49
N ARG A 39 -7.43 0.04 -16.07
CA ARG A 39 -7.50 1.36 -15.41
C ARG A 39 -8.36 1.39 -14.13
N LEU A 40 -9.18 0.36 -13.92
CA LEU A 40 -10.00 0.19 -12.72
C LEU A 40 -9.40 -0.82 -11.74
N ARG A 41 -8.22 -1.38 -12.02
CA ARG A 41 -7.57 -2.40 -11.20
C ARG A 41 -6.30 -1.85 -10.53
N HIS A 42 -5.97 -2.33 -9.33
CA HIS A 42 -4.69 -2.06 -8.68
C HIS A 42 -3.52 -2.58 -9.51
N GLY A 43 -2.38 -1.90 -9.46
CA GLY A 43 -1.19 -2.26 -10.27
C GLY A 43 -0.72 -3.70 -10.06
N VAL A 44 -0.89 -4.24 -8.86
CA VAL A 44 -0.66 -5.66 -8.53
C VAL A 44 -1.51 -6.65 -9.34
N HIS A 45 -2.63 -6.18 -9.92
CA HIS A 45 -3.60 -6.96 -10.70
C HIS A 45 -3.65 -6.56 -12.19
N THR A 46 -2.62 -5.86 -12.68
CA THR A 46 -2.42 -5.53 -14.09
C THR A 46 -1.07 -6.09 -14.59
N GLU A 47 -0.88 -6.04 -15.91
CA GLU A 47 0.36 -6.41 -16.61
C GLU A 47 1.36 -5.24 -16.72
N GLN A 48 0.96 -4.04 -16.27
CA GLN A 48 1.78 -2.81 -16.37
C GLN A 48 2.99 -2.85 -15.44
N GLY A 49 4.02 -2.06 -15.72
CA GLY A 49 5.12 -1.86 -14.78
C GLY A 49 4.65 -1.16 -13.50
N MET A 50 5.40 -1.35 -12.42
CA MET A 50 5.21 -0.63 -11.16
C MET A 50 6.51 0.11 -10.83
N PRO A 51 6.46 1.44 -10.61
CA PRO A 51 7.64 2.22 -10.25
C PRO A 51 8.16 1.81 -8.87
N PHE A 52 9.33 2.33 -8.48
CA PHE A 52 9.88 2.06 -7.15
C PHE A 52 8.97 2.62 -6.06
N HIS A 53 8.63 1.76 -5.10
CA HIS A 53 7.78 2.08 -3.96
C HIS A 53 8.11 1.18 -2.76
N ASN A 54 7.50 1.51 -1.63
CA ASN A 54 7.36 0.65 -0.46
C ASN A 54 5.88 0.29 -0.31
N ASP A 55 5.59 -0.89 0.22
CA ASP A 55 4.23 -1.24 0.63
C ASP A 55 3.92 -0.44 1.91
N MET A 56 3.38 0.78 1.77
CA MET A 56 3.13 1.69 2.90
C MET A 56 2.31 0.99 4.00
N GLY A 57 2.91 0.84 5.17
CA GLY A 57 2.34 0.14 6.31
C GLY A 57 2.94 -1.24 6.59
N THR A 58 3.94 -1.67 5.82
CA THR A 58 4.63 -2.95 5.99
C THR A 58 6.01 -2.78 6.62
N SER A 59 6.39 -3.67 7.56
CA SER A 59 7.79 -3.75 8.04
C SER A 59 8.62 -4.69 7.17
N VAL A 60 8.17 -5.93 6.98
CA VAL A 60 8.81 -6.90 6.09
C VAL A 60 7.80 -7.39 5.04
N LEU A 61 8.14 -7.19 3.77
CA LEU A 61 7.38 -7.68 2.63
C LEU A 61 7.81 -9.10 2.32
N ALA A 62 6.88 -10.06 2.38
CA ALA A 62 7.12 -11.44 2.01
C ALA A 62 6.35 -11.82 0.74
N LEU A 63 7.06 -12.30 -0.27
CA LEU A 63 6.53 -12.76 -1.54
C LEU A 63 6.90 -14.22 -1.77
N HIS A 64 5.97 -14.99 -2.33
CA HIS A 64 6.24 -16.34 -2.81
C HIS A 64 5.77 -16.49 -4.24
N TYR A 65 6.70 -16.85 -5.12
CA TYR A 65 6.49 -17.03 -6.55
C TYR A 65 5.81 -18.37 -6.77
N ARG A 66 4.48 -18.36 -6.91
CA ARG A 66 3.74 -19.57 -7.32
C ARG A 66 4.05 -19.89 -8.76
N GLN A 67 4.17 -18.84 -9.58
CA GLN A 67 4.44 -18.93 -10.99
C GLN A 67 4.96 -17.59 -11.54
N CYS A 68 5.83 -17.66 -12.55
CA CYS A 68 6.37 -16.49 -13.25
C CYS A 68 5.57 -16.21 -14.54
N ALA A 69 5.64 -14.95 -15.01
CA ALA A 69 5.13 -14.56 -16.32
C ALA A 69 5.86 -15.31 -17.44
N SER A 70 5.30 -15.33 -18.64
CA SER A 70 5.99 -15.87 -19.82
C SER A 70 7.13 -14.95 -20.25
N GLU A 71 6.90 -13.64 -20.18
CA GLU A 71 7.88 -12.61 -20.52
C GLU A 71 7.82 -11.45 -19.52
N GLY A 72 8.97 -10.89 -19.16
CA GLY A 72 9.07 -9.74 -18.24
C GLY A 72 8.70 -10.04 -16.79
N GLY A 73 8.23 -9.03 -16.07
CA GLY A 73 7.68 -9.17 -14.71
C GLY A 73 8.71 -9.35 -13.60
N SER A 74 9.99 -9.10 -13.93
CA SER A 74 11.11 -9.10 -12.99
C SER A 74 10.83 -8.15 -11.84
N THR A 75 11.19 -8.59 -10.64
CA THR A 75 11.16 -7.74 -9.44
C THR A 75 12.52 -7.08 -9.29
N HIS A 76 12.52 -5.77 -9.08
CA HIS A 76 13.74 -5.00 -8.84
C HIS A 76 13.74 -4.49 -7.42
N LEU A 77 14.91 -4.44 -6.81
CA LEU A 77 15.14 -3.84 -5.50
C LEU A 77 16.10 -2.67 -5.62
N SER A 78 15.92 -1.65 -4.81
CA SER A 78 16.88 -0.54 -4.69
C SER A 78 17.08 -0.17 -3.22
N SER A 79 18.33 0.05 -2.83
CA SER A 79 18.70 0.42 -1.46
C SER A 79 18.28 1.86 -1.17
N ALA A 80 17.41 2.05 -0.17
CA ALA A 80 17.03 3.38 0.28
C ALA A 80 18.24 4.22 0.70
N TRP A 81 19.26 3.58 1.31
CA TRP A 81 20.49 4.25 1.71
C TRP A 81 21.33 4.69 0.52
N THR A 82 21.42 3.86 -0.51
CA THR A 82 22.14 4.24 -1.75
C THR A 82 21.44 5.41 -2.43
N VAL A 83 20.11 5.34 -2.53
CA VAL A 83 19.30 6.44 -3.08
C VAL A 83 19.47 7.71 -2.25
N TYR A 84 19.42 7.61 -0.92
CA TYR A 84 19.63 8.75 -0.02
C TYR A 84 20.99 9.41 -0.23
N ASN A 85 22.07 8.63 -0.33
CA ASN A 85 23.41 9.16 -0.56
C ASN A 85 23.53 9.90 -1.89
N GLU A 86 22.97 9.32 -2.94
CA GLU A 86 22.96 9.93 -4.28
C GLU A 86 22.16 11.24 -4.27
N LEU A 87 20.99 11.26 -3.65
CA LEU A 87 20.19 12.47 -3.49
C LEU A 87 20.90 13.52 -2.62
N SER A 88 21.52 13.10 -1.52
CA SER A 88 22.26 14.03 -0.65
C SER A 88 23.44 14.68 -1.36
N ALA A 89 24.09 13.97 -2.29
CA ALA A 89 25.24 14.48 -3.03
C ALA A 89 24.83 15.36 -4.22
N ASN A 90 23.79 14.95 -4.96
CA ASN A 90 23.49 15.50 -6.29
C ASN A 90 22.12 16.18 -6.40
N TYR A 91 21.19 15.93 -5.47
CA TYR A 91 19.81 16.44 -5.46
C TYR A 91 19.34 16.84 -4.04
N PRO A 92 20.05 17.73 -3.33
CA PRO A 92 19.77 18.02 -1.92
C PRO A 92 18.39 18.66 -1.69
N ASP A 93 17.88 19.40 -2.66
CA ASP A 93 16.54 19.99 -2.69
C ASP A 93 15.42 18.95 -2.83
N VAL A 94 15.66 17.88 -3.59
CA VAL A 94 14.78 16.70 -3.66
C VAL A 94 14.77 15.97 -2.33
N LEU A 95 15.94 15.77 -1.72
CA LEU A 95 16.03 15.13 -0.40
C LEU A 95 15.29 15.94 0.67
N GLU A 96 15.46 17.27 0.68
CA GLU A 96 14.72 18.17 1.56
C GLU A 96 13.21 18.06 1.33
N ALA A 97 12.75 18.03 0.07
CA ALA A 97 11.34 17.85 -0.24
C ALA A 97 10.79 16.53 0.32
N LEU A 98 11.50 15.41 0.14
CA LEU A 98 11.09 14.09 0.63
C LEU A 98 11.09 14.01 2.17
N ALA A 99 11.97 14.74 2.85
CA ALA A 99 12.06 14.78 4.31
C ALA A 99 11.10 15.80 4.95
N THR A 100 10.53 16.74 4.17
CA THR A 100 9.58 17.73 4.67
C THR A 100 8.23 17.05 4.94
N PRO A 101 7.62 17.23 6.14
CA PRO A 101 6.38 16.57 6.50
C PRO A 101 5.13 17.25 5.90
N ASN A 102 5.11 17.45 4.58
CA ASN A 102 4.04 18.12 3.86
C ASN A 102 3.45 17.27 2.71
N TRP A 103 3.70 15.96 2.71
CA TRP A 103 3.12 15.07 1.70
C TRP A 103 1.73 14.62 2.12
N PRO A 104 0.69 14.89 1.33
CA PRO A 104 -0.65 14.40 1.60
C PRO A 104 -0.73 12.89 1.34
N ILE A 105 -0.71 12.10 2.41
CA ILE A 105 -0.86 10.64 2.34
C ILE A 105 -2.32 10.28 2.57
N GLN A 106 -2.95 9.68 1.57
CA GLN A 106 -4.36 9.32 1.63
C GLN A 106 -4.62 8.13 2.58
N ILE A 107 -5.62 8.29 3.45
CA ILE A 107 -6.16 7.25 4.31
C ILE A 107 -7.63 7.00 3.95
N THR A 108 -8.07 5.76 4.06
CA THR A 108 -9.41 5.34 3.61
C THR A 108 -10.52 5.51 4.65
N LYS A 109 -10.29 6.25 5.75
CA LYS A 109 -11.26 6.43 6.85
C LYS A 109 -12.09 7.72 6.74
N ALA A 110 -13.30 7.68 7.31
CA ALA A 110 -14.39 8.65 7.08
C ALA A 110 -14.15 10.09 7.58
N LYS A 111 -13.32 10.31 8.62
CA LYS A 111 -13.17 11.64 9.26
C LYS A 111 -12.04 12.51 8.70
N SER A 112 -10.95 11.93 8.22
CA SER A 112 -9.89 12.64 7.49
C SER A 112 -9.45 11.80 6.32
N ARG A 113 -9.44 12.37 5.11
CA ARG A 113 -9.06 11.64 3.90
C ARG A 113 -7.54 11.51 3.73
N TYR A 114 -6.76 12.28 4.49
CA TYR A 114 -5.31 12.26 4.41
C TYR A 114 -4.67 12.78 5.70
N TYR A 115 -3.36 12.60 5.81
CA TYR A 115 -2.52 13.28 6.79
C TYR A 115 -1.23 13.73 6.10
N LEU A 116 -0.50 14.65 6.73
CA LEU A 116 0.78 15.13 6.21
C LEU A 116 1.92 14.39 6.91
N ALA A 117 2.87 13.90 6.12
CA ALA A 117 4.03 13.18 6.61
C ALA A 117 5.22 13.35 5.67
N PRO A 118 6.45 13.08 6.14
CA PRO A 118 7.60 12.95 5.26
C PRO A 118 7.59 11.56 4.60
N LEU A 119 8.28 11.41 3.48
CA LEU A 119 8.45 10.13 2.79
C LEU A 119 9.75 9.42 3.18
N ILE A 120 10.72 10.18 3.72
CA ILE A 120 11.99 9.68 4.23
C ILE A 120 12.21 10.27 5.63
N GLN A 121 12.58 9.41 6.59
CA GLN A 121 12.92 9.86 7.93
C GLN A 121 14.00 8.96 8.55
N TYR A 122 14.91 9.59 9.29
CA TYR A 122 15.90 8.88 10.10
C TYR A 122 15.40 8.71 11.54
N LYS A 123 15.47 7.49 12.07
CA LYS A 123 15.11 7.18 13.46
C LYS A 123 16.00 6.05 13.99
N HIS A 124 16.60 6.29 15.16
CA HIS A 124 17.43 5.31 15.90
C HIS A 124 18.48 4.57 15.05
N GLY A 125 19.25 5.28 14.21
CA GLY A 125 20.27 4.61 13.39
C GLY A 125 19.80 4.24 11.98
N ASN A 126 18.48 4.18 11.77
CA ASN A 126 17.88 3.62 10.57
C ASN A 126 17.27 4.71 9.68
N LEU A 127 17.59 4.65 8.39
CA LEU A 127 16.89 5.41 7.36
C LEU A 127 15.64 4.64 6.95
N MET A 128 14.47 5.25 7.13
CA MET A 128 13.17 4.66 6.85
C MET A 128 12.51 5.41 5.70
N VAL A 129 12.10 4.66 4.68
CA VAL A 129 11.34 5.20 3.54
C VAL A 129 9.94 4.58 3.56
N SER A 130 8.94 5.44 3.38
CA SER A 130 7.54 5.05 3.24
C SER A 130 6.92 5.83 2.09
N LEU A 131 7.19 5.36 0.87
CA LEU A 131 6.81 6.04 -0.36
C LEU A 131 6.04 5.09 -1.27
N ASP A 132 4.77 5.38 -1.53
CA ASP A 132 3.94 4.76 -2.56
C ASP A 132 3.26 5.89 -3.34
N PRO A 133 3.65 6.18 -4.59
CA PRO A 133 3.04 7.25 -5.38
C PRO A 133 1.52 7.10 -5.48
N GLY A 134 1.05 5.85 -5.44
CA GLY A 134 -0.35 5.47 -5.40
C GLY A 134 -1.06 5.75 -4.08
N ARG A 135 -0.48 6.52 -3.15
CA ARG A 135 -1.14 7.04 -1.94
C ARG A 135 -0.91 8.55 -1.75
N LEU A 136 -0.19 9.19 -2.65
CA LEU A 136 0.20 10.59 -2.51
C LEU A 136 -0.74 11.50 -3.30
N GLY A 137 -1.23 12.54 -2.62
CA GLY A 137 -2.04 13.58 -3.23
C GLY A 137 -3.42 13.12 -3.70
N ARG A 138 -4.09 14.04 -4.39
CA ARG A 138 -5.45 13.86 -4.89
C ARG A 138 -5.52 12.73 -5.91
N GLN A 139 -6.18 11.65 -5.54
CA GLN A 139 -6.59 10.62 -6.49
C GLN A 139 -7.93 10.99 -7.12
N THR A 140 -8.03 10.77 -8.43
CA THR A 140 -9.30 10.94 -9.14
C THR A 140 -10.29 9.91 -8.60
N ALA A 141 -11.48 10.37 -8.18
CA ALA A 141 -12.54 9.45 -7.82
C ALA A 141 -12.86 8.57 -9.03
N ASN A 142 -13.00 7.27 -8.81
CA ASN A 142 -13.34 6.37 -9.89
C ASN A 142 -14.82 6.56 -10.25
N ALA A 143 -15.10 7.16 -11.40
CA ALA A 143 -16.47 7.44 -11.85
C ALA A 143 -17.32 6.16 -12.04
N GLU A 144 -16.67 5.00 -12.15
CA GLU A 144 -17.31 3.69 -12.27
C GLU A 144 -17.41 2.94 -10.95
N TYR A 145 -16.93 3.52 -9.84
CA TYR A 145 -17.19 3.00 -8.52
C TYR A 145 -18.68 3.09 -8.21
N LYS A 146 -19.30 1.94 -7.96
CA LYS A 146 -20.68 1.84 -7.47
C LYS A 146 -20.62 1.52 -6.00
N ALA A 147 -21.00 2.48 -5.15
CA ALA A 147 -21.18 2.23 -3.73
C ALA A 147 -22.17 1.07 -3.56
N THR A 148 -21.77 0.02 -2.87
CA THR A 148 -22.58 -1.20 -2.69
C THR A 148 -23.60 -1.04 -1.56
N LYS A 149 -23.47 0.03 -0.76
CA LYS A 149 -24.43 0.47 0.25
C LYS A 149 -24.68 1.97 0.07
N PHE A 150 -25.89 2.36 -0.33
CA PHE A 150 -26.34 3.73 -0.06
C PHE A 150 -26.86 3.75 1.38
N PRO A 151 -26.41 4.68 2.25
CA PRO A 151 -27.04 4.82 3.56
C PRO A 151 -28.51 5.18 3.33
N PRO A 152 -29.48 4.41 3.87
CA PRO A 152 -30.91 4.64 3.64
C PRO A 152 -31.43 5.96 4.24
N PHE A 153 -30.57 6.77 4.86
CA PHE A 153 -30.93 8.02 5.55
C PHE A 153 -30.36 9.30 4.92
N LEU A 154 -29.46 9.24 3.93
CA LEU A 154 -29.09 10.45 3.18
C LEU A 154 -30.11 10.67 2.06
N GLY A 155 -31.17 11.43 2.36
CA GLY A 155 -31.94 12.15 1.36
C GLY A 155 -31.07 13.14 0.58
N ASP A 156 -31.67 13.95 -0.30
CA ASP A 156 -31.08 14.85 -1.32
C ASP A 156 -29.89 15.77 -0.93
N ASN A 157 -29.42 15.73 0.32
CA ASN A 157 -28.27 16.45 0.87
C ASN A 157 -26.89 15.81 0.60
N ALA A 158 -26.81 14.68 -0.12
CA ALA A 158 -25.52 14.10 -0.56
C ALA A 158 -24.72 15.04 -1.50
N LYS A 159 -25.34 16.12 -1.99
CA LYS A 159 -24.69 17.12 -2.86
C LYS A 159 -23.84 18.16 -2.11
N THR A 160 -23.84 18.17 -0.77
CA THR A 160 -23.14 19.18 0.04
C THR A 160 -22.02 18.64 0.93
N CYS A 161 -21.60 17.38 0.79
CA CYS A 161 -20.45 16.85 1.53
C CYS A 161 -19.11 17.47 1.07
N ASP A 162 -18.76 18.55 1.75
CA ASP A 162 -17.43 19.05 2.13
C ASP A 162 -16.37 19.33 1.06
N LYS A 163 -16.33 20.60 0.63
CA LYS A 163 -15.15 21.23 0.03
C LYS A 163 -13.93 21.32 0.97
N ALA A 164 -14.10 21.08 2.27
CA ALA A 164 -13.06 21.25 3.29
C ALA A 164 -12.13 20.03 3.48
N ALA A 165 -12.49 18.86 2.93
CA ALA A 165 -11.75 17.60 3.13
C ALA A 165 -11.25 16.99 1.80
N GLU A 166 -11.00 17.80 0.77
CA GLU A 166 -10.36 17.31 -0.44
C GLU A 166 -8.86 17.08 -0.20
N VAL A 167 -8.37 15.89 -0.57
CA VAL A 167 -6.94 15.59 -0.55
C VAL A 167 -6.24 16.57 -1.52
N PRO A 168 -5.20 17.30 -1.09
CA PRO A 168 -4.48 18.24 -1.96
C PRO A 168 -3.82 17.54 -3.15
N ALA A 169 -3.76 18.21 -4.30
CA ALA A 169 -2.87 17.79 -5.38
C ALA A 169 -1.40 17.96 -4.96
N LEU A 170 -0.51 17.13 -5.52
CA LEU A 170 0.92 17.31 -5.32
C LEU A 170 1.39 18.58 -6.04
N THR A 171 2.30 19.30 -5.39
CA THR A 171 2.97 20.46 -6.01
C THR A 171 3.91 20.01 -7.13
N GLU A 172 4.30 20.92 -8.02
CA GLU A 172 5.30 20.64 -9.07
C GLU A 172 6.61 20.11 -8.46
N LYS A 173 7.12 20.77 -7.41
CA LYS A 173 8.31 20.32 -6.67
C LYS A 173 8.16 18.91 -6.09
N GLN A 174 6.98 18.54 -5.61
CA GLN A 174 6.71 17.19 -5.12
C GLN A 174 6.71 16.16 -6.26
N ASN A 175 6.10 16.46 -7.41
CA ASN A 175 6.13 15.57 -8.56
C ASN A 175 7.55 15.38 -9.10
N GLU A 176 8.32 16.46 -9.25
CA GLU A 176 9.73 16.43 -9.66
C GLU A 176 10.60 15.61 -8.68
N ALA A 177 10.35 15.74 -7.38
CA ALA A 177 11.02 14.95 -6.36
C ALA A 177 10.71 13.46 -6.49
N LEU A 178 9.46 13.07 -6.78
CA LEU A 178 9.10 11.67 -7.03
C LEU A 178 9.77 11.13 -8.30
N ASP A 179 9.81 11.92 -9.37
CA ASP A 179 10.44 11.53 -10.64
C ASP A 179 11.95 11.33 -10.47
N THR A 180 12.61 12.25 -9.76
CA THR A 180 14.05 12.18 -9.48
C THR A 180 14.37 11.00 -8.56
N PHE A 181 13.58 10.80 -7.51
CA PHE A 181 13.73 9.66 -6.60
C PHE A 181 13.60 8.33 -7.35
N ASN A 182 12.56 8.18 -8.19
CA ASN A 182 12.35 6.96 -8.97
C ASN A 182 13.47 6.75 -10.00
N LYS A 183 13.96 7.82 -10.63
CA LYS A 183 15.13 7.77 -11.53
C LYS A 183 16.37 7.23 -10.81
N VAL A 184 16.73 7.83 -9.68
CA VAL A 184 17.90 7.42 -8.88
C VAL A 184 17.75 5.98 -8.38
N ALA A 185 16.57 5.62 -7.88
CA ALA A 185 16.29 4.24 -7.46
C ALA A 185 16.47 3.23 -8.61
N HIS A 186 16.07 3.61 -9.81
CA HIS A 186 16.22 2.79 -11.02
C HIS A 186 17.67 2.67 -11.49
N GLU A 187 18.49 3.72 -11.38
CA GLU A 187 19.92 3.68 -11.71
C GLU A 187 20.71 2.71 -10.82
N HIS A 188 20.32 2.57 -9.55
CA HIS A 188 20.97 1.69 -8.58
C HIS A 188 20.23 0.35 -8.36
N ARG A 189 19.34 -0.04 -9.27
CA ARG A 189 18.51 -1.22 -9.06
C ARG A 189 19.27 -2.54 -9.22
N LEU A 190 18.83 -3.52 -8.45
CA LEU A 190 19.21 -4.92 -8.61
C LEU A 190 17.98 -5.73 -9.06
N SER A 191 18.13 -6.43 -10.17
CA SER A 191 17.12 -7.38 -10.65
C SER A 191 17.19 -8.66 -9.82
N VAL A 192 16.06 -9.06 -9.23
CA VAL A 192 15.95 -10.30 -8.47
C VAL A 192 15.52 -11.41 -9.44
N PRO A 193 16.37 -12.41 -9.72
CA PRO A 193 15.96 -13.56 -10.51
C PRO A 193 14.91 -14.35 -9.73
N ALA A 194 13.87 -14.81 -10.41
CA ALA A 194 12.79 -15.55 -9.78
C ALA A 194 12.34 -16.75 -10.61
N ARG A 195 12.10 -17.86 -9.92
CA ARG A 195 11.54 -19.12 -10.44
C ARG A 195 10.35 -19.54 -9.58
N PRO A 196 9.43 -20.37 -10.12
CA PRO A 196 8.38 -20.95 -9.32
C PRO A 196 8.94 -21.69 -8.09
N GLY A 197 8.43 -21.36 -6.92
CA GLY A 197 8.89 -21.86 -5.62
C GLY A 197 9.75 -20.88 -4.82
N ASP A 198 10.32 -19.86 -5.47
CA ASP A 198 11.19 -18.89 -4.79
C ASP A 198 10.40 -18.06 -3.77
N MET A 199 11.07 -17.68 -2.69
CA MET A 199 10.53 -16.83 -1.62
C MET A 199 11.45 -15.63 -1.45
N LEU A 200 10.85 -14.43 -1.47
CA LEU A 200 11.56 -13.17 -1.32
C LEU A 200 11.04 -12.46 -0.06
N PHE A 201 11.96 -12.12 0.84
CA PHE A 201 11.68 -11.36 2.04
C PHE A 201 12.49 -10.06 2.00
N VAL A 202 11.80 -8.94 2.14
CA VAL A 202 12.37 -7.60 1.93
C VAL A 202 12.09 -6.76 3.16
N ASN A 203 13.13 -6.15 3.76
CA ASN A 203 12.92 -5.07 4.72
C ASN A 203 12.34 -3.87 3.98
N ASN A 204 11.04 -3.63 4.15
CA ASN A 204 10.27 -2.70 3.37
C ASN A 204 10.56 -1.23 3.73
N TRP A 205 11.22 -0.96 4.87
CA TRP A 205 11.70 0.39 5.21
C TRP A 205 13.00 0.74 4.51
N ALA A 206 13.88 -0.25 4.35
CA ALA A 206 15.25 -0.07 3.87
C ALA A 206 15.42 -0.30 2.36
N LEU A 207 14.47 -1.01 1.75
CA LEU A 207 14.51 -1.39 0.34
C LEU A 207 13.23 -0.94 -0.34
N LEU A 208 13.41 -0.25 -1.46
CA LEU A 208 12.37 0.01 -2.44
C LEU A 208 12.23 -1.20 -3.35
N HIS A 209 11.04 -1.40 -3.88
CA HIS A 209 10.81 -2.44 -4.88
C HIS A 209 10.00 -1.91 -6.07
N ALA A 210 10.28 -2.48 -7.23
CA ALA A 210 9.60 -2.18 -8.49
C ALA A 210 9.35 -3.48 -9.26
N ARG A 211 8.51 -3.40 -10.28
CA ARG A 211 8.20 -4.54 -11.16
C ARG A 211 8.21 -4.08 -12.62
N ASP A 212 8.89 -4.83 -13.47
CA ASP A 212 8.78 -4.62 -14.92
C ASP A 212 7.35 -4.91 -15.42
N PRO A 213 6.93 -4.31 -16.54
CA PRO A 213 5.78 -4.82 -17.28
C PRO A 213 6.01 -6.28 -17.68
N TYR A 214 4.93 -7.02 -17.91
CA TYR A 214 5.00 -8.42 -18.28
C TYR A 214 3.88 -8.83 -19.22
N MET A 215 4.00 -10.02 -19.79
CA MET A 215 2.94 -10.66 -20.55
C MET A 215 2.70 -12.07 -20.02
N ASP A 216 1.44 -12.36 -19.69
CA ASP A 216 1.02 -13.72 -19.35
C ASP A 216 0.94 -14.60 -20.60
N GLY A 217 1.16 -15.91 -20.41
CA GLY A 217 1.02 -16.92 -21.46
C GLY A 217 -0.44 -17.15 -21.88
N SER A 218 -0.63 -17.72 -23.08
CA SER A 218 -1.96 -18.09 -23.58
C SER A 218 -2.58 -19.29 -22.82
N ALA A 219 -3.88 -19.54 -23.05
CA ALA A 219 -4.74 -20.37 -22.19
C ALA A 219 -4.18 -21.75 -21.81
N GLY A 220 -4.22 -22.08 -20.51
CA GLY A 220 -3.71 -23.33 -19.93
C GLY A 220 -3.11 -23.18 -18.53
N GLY A 221 -2.96 -21.95 -18.04
CA GLY A 221 -2.44 -21.65 -16.70
C GLY A 221 -0.91 -21.61 -16.66
N ALA A 222 -0.19 -22.30 -17.55
CA ALA A 222 1.25 -22.18 -17.74
C ALA A 222 1.66 -20.76 -18.18
N GLY A 223 2.82 -20.29 -17.73
CA GLY A 223 3.32 -18.94 -18.04
C GLY A 223 2.50 -17.76 -17.50
N ARG A 224 1.63 -17.97 -16.49
CA ARG A 224 0.87 -16.90 -15.85
C ARG A 224 1.50 -16.44 -14.56
N ARG A 225 1.77 -15.15 -14.41
CA ARG A 225 2.37 -14.61 -13.18
C ARG A 225 1.40 -14.74 -12.01
N HIS A 226 1.82 -15.47 -10.98
CA HIS A 226 1.05 -15.59 -9.74
C HIS A 226 2.01 -15.60 -8.55
N LEU A 227 1.91 -14.56 -7.73
CA LEU A 227 2.58 -14.48 -6.43
C LEU A 227 1.54 -14.47 -5.32
N VAL A 228 1.96 -14.87 -4.14
CA VAL A 228 1.22 -14.56 -2.90
C VAL A 228 2.08 -13.68 -2.01
N ARG A 229 1.43 -12.71 -1.36
CA ARG A 229 2.07 -11.72 -0.49
C ARG A 229 1.56 -11.80 0.92
N VAL A 230 2.48 -11.70 1.88
CA VAL A 230 2.18 -11.51 3.30
C VAL A 230 2.99 -10.32 3.80
N TRP A 231 2.38 -9.49 4.64
CA TRP A 231 3.07 -8.44 5.37
C TRP A 231 3.41 -8.95 6.77
N LEU A 232 4.68 -8.80 7.15
CA LEU A 232 5.23 -9.31 8.39
C LEU A 232 5.73 -8.16 9.26
N HIS A 233 5.61 -8.35 10.56
CA HIS A 233 6.28 -7.57 11.59
C HIS A 233 6.82 -8.56 12.62
N ASP A 234 8.01 -8.27 13.10
CA ASP A 234 8.69 -8.99 14.18
C ASP A 234 8.73 -8.08 15.40
N GLN A 235 8.11 -8.49 16.51
CA GLN A 235 7.96 -7.65 17.69
C GLN A 235 9.28 -7.25 18.35
N GLU A 236 10.37 -8.00 18.14
CA GLU A 236 11.67 -7.77 18.76
C GLU A 236 12.65 -7.06 17.82
N LEU A 237 12.66 -7.45 16.55
CA LEU A 237 13.69 -7.07 15.57
C LEU A 237 13.24 -6.02 14.56
N SER A 238 11.93 -5.84 14.36
CA SER A 238 11.47 -4.83 13.40
C SER A 238 11.72 -3.43 13.91
N TRP A 239 12.07 -2.53 12.99
CA TRP A 239 12.31 -1.13 13.32
C TRP A 239 11.02 -0.47 13.77
N ASP A 240 11.12 0.29 14.87
CA ASP A 240 10.03 1.10 15.39
C ASP A 240 9.70 2.25 14.42
N PRO A 241 8.51 2.27 13.79
CA PRO A 241 8.16 3.31 12.83
C PRO A 241 8.14 4.70 13.47
N PRO A 242 8.56 5.76 12.77
CA PRO A 242 8.35 7.13 13.22
C PRO A 242 6.85 7.43 13.39
N ASP A 243 6.47 8.28 14.34
CA ASP A 243 5.06 8.61 14.60
C ASP A 243 4.38 9.19 13.34
N SER A 244 5.12 9.98 12.58
CA SER A 244 4.72 10.53 11.29
C SER A 244 4.43 9.48 10.21
N MET A 245 4.95 8.26 10.31
CA MET A 245 4.74 7.17 9.33
C MET A 245 3.92 6.01 9.90
N LYS A 246 3.44 6.15 11.14
CA LYS A 246 2.83 5.06 11.91
C LYS A 246 1.41 4.73 11.47
N THR A 247 0.67 5.70 10.92
CA THR A 247 -0.75 5.52 10.58
C THR A 247 -1.01 4.35 9.60
N PRO A 248 -0.32 4.24 8.45
CA PRO A 248 -0.45 3.09 7.55
C PRO A 248 -0.01 1.77 8.21
N TRP A 249 1.05 1.82 9.03
CA TRP A 249 1.56 0.64 9.72
C TRP A 249 0.55 0.11 10.74
N ALA A 250 -0.06 1.00 11.51
CA ALA A 250 -1.06 0.64 12.50
C ALA A 250 -2.38 0.17 11.86
N ALA A 251 -2.70 0.62 10.64
CA ALA A 251 -3.81 0.04 9.88
C ALA A 251 -3.59 -1.44 9.55
N ALA A 252 -2.35 -1.85 9.26
CA ALA A 252 -2.01 -3.25 9.01
C ALA A 252 -1.86 -4.07 10.30
N PHE A 253 -1.14 -3.54 11.29
CA PHE A 253 -0.67 -4.33 12.45
C PHE A 253 -1.31 -3.93 13.78
N GLY A 254 -1.95 -2.76 13.88
CA GLY A 254 -2.42 -2.16 15.14
C GLY A 254 -3.47 -2.98 15.88
N HIS A 255 -4.13 -3.94 15.23
CA HIS A 255 -5.02 -4.91 15.89
C HIS A 255 -4.30 -5.77 16.95
N ARG A 256 -2.96 -5.90 16.88
CA ARG A 256 -2.11 -6.53 17.90
C ARG A 256 -1.45 -5.55 18.87
N PHE A 257 -1.50 -4.25 18.59
CA PHE A 257 -0.84 -3.19 19.35
C PHE A 257 -1.83 -2.07 19.69
N PRO A 258 -2.80 -2.31 20.60
CA PRO A 258 -3.89 -1.37 20.88
C PRO A 258 -3.42 -0.01 21.42
N ASP A 259 -2.21 0.06 21.99
CA ASP A 259 -1.62 1.29 22.55
C ASP A 259 -0.77 2.06 21.50
N SER A 260 -0.65 1.55 20.27
CA SER A 260 0.26 2.11 19.27
C SER A 260 -0.25 3.37 18.55
N ILE A 261 -1.53 3.70 18.69
CA ILE A 261 -2.16 4.92 18.17
C ILE A 261 -2.69 5.69 19.38
N GLU A 262 -2.29 6.95 19.58
CA GLU A 262 -3.05 7.86 20.46
C GLU A 262 -4.49 7.89 19.97
N GLN A 263 -5.40 7.30 20.74
CA GLN A 263 -6.82 7.23 20.40
C GLN A 263 -7.42 8.64 20.41
N THR A 264 -7.32 9.35 19.29
CA THR A 264 -8.13 10.52 18.98
C THR A 264 -9.54 10.06 18.60
N GLY A 265 -10.24 9.46 19.56
CA GLY A 265 -11.64 9.10 19.40
C GLY A 265 -12.02 7.83 20.17
N GLY A 266 -12.70 8.03 21.30
CA GLY A 266 -13.73 7.16 21.92
C GLY A 266 -13.51 5.65 22.06
N PRO A 267 -14.35 4.95 22.84
CA PRO A 267 -14.29 3.49 22.98
C PRO A 267 -14.87 2.84 21.71
N HIS A 268 -14.17 2.92 20.57
CA HIS A 268 -14.61 2.25 19.36
C HIS A 268 -14.46 0.73 19.51
N ARG A 269 -15.59 0.06 19.27
CA ARG A 269 -15.78 -1.38 19.29
C ARG A 269 -14.67 -2.03 18.46
N ARG A 270 -13.92 -2.96 19.07
CA ARG A 270 -12.92 -3.79 18.38
C ARG A 270 -13.58 -4.44 17.16
N ASN A 271 -13.32 -3.94 15.95
CA ASN A 271 -13.70 -4.66 14.75
C ASN A 271 -13.01 -6.02 14.83
N LYS A 272 -13.81 -7.09 14.93
CA LYS A 272 -13.31 -8.45 15.02
C LYS A 272 -12.68 -8.76 13.66
N VAL A 273 -11.38 -8.49 13.52
CA VAL A 273 -10.64 -8.79 12.31
C VAL A 273 -10.68 -10.30 12.11
N ASN A 274 -11.35 -10.75 11.06
CA ASN A 274 -11.38 -12.16 10.72
C ASN A 274 -10.09 -12.48 9.98
N HIS A 275 -9.13 -13.05 10.71
CA HIS A 275 -7.80 -13.39 10.23
C HIS A 275 -7.83 -14.44 9.11
N LYS A 276 -7.90 -14.00 7.85
CA LYS A 276 -8.09 -14.87 6.68
C LYS A 276 -6.79 -15.09 5.89
N TYR A 277 -6.63 -16.32 5.40
CA TYR A 277 -5.55 -16.72 4.49
C TYR A 277 -6.17 -17.39 3.26
N PRO A 278 -6.76 -16.63 2.33
CA PRO A 278 -7.37 -17.20 1.15
C PRO A 278 -6.35 -18.03 0.38
N ILE A 279 -6.71 -19.25 0.02
CA ILE A 279 -5.84 -20.16 -0.76
C ILE A 279 -5.99 -19.96 -2.28
N MET A 280 -7.05 -19.25 -2.69
CA MET A 280 -7.38 -18.94 -4.07
C MET A 280 -7.67 -17.43 -4.20
N PRO A 281 -7.38 -16.82 -5.36
CA PRO A 281 -7.80 -15.44 -5.63
C PRO A 281 -9.32 -15.27 -5.49
N ALA A 282 -9.76 -14.06 -5.14
CA ALA A 282 -11.18 -13.74 -5.10
C ALA A 282 -11.86 -13.95 -6.46
N VAL A 283 -13.08 -14.47 -6.45
CA VAL A 283 -13.84 -14.74 -7.68
C VAL A 283 -14.23 -13.43 -8.37
N ASN A 284 -14.66 -12.45 -7.58
CA ASN A 284 -15.09 -11.14 -8.05
C ASN A 284 -14.05 -10.08 -7.72
N TYR A 285 -13.83 -9.14 -8.65
CA TYR A 285 -13.00 -7.97 -8.39
C TYR A 285 -13.85 -6.84 -7.83
N GLN A 286 -13.41 -6.26 -6.71
CA GLN A 286 -14.01 -5.03 -6.20
C GLN A 286 -13.26 -3.84 -6.77
N VAL A 287 -13.97 -3.01 -7.54
CA VAL A 287 -13.41 -1.79 -8.11
C VAL A 287 -13.13 -0.81 -6.96
N PRO A 288 -11.90 -0.28 -6.82
CA PRO A 288 -11.58 0.64 -5.74
C PRO A 288 -12.28 1.98 -5.91
N LYS A 289 -12.63 2.60 -4.78
CA LYS A 289 -13.28 3.93 -4.69
C LYS A 289 -12.42 5.05 -5.28
N TYR A 290 -11.09 4.94 -5.17
CA TYR A 290 -10.11 5.87 -5.72
C TYR A 290 -9.20 5.16 -6.74
N THR A 291 -8.65 5.91 -7.69
CA THR A 291 -7.76 5.36 -8.74
C THR A 291 -6.64 4.53 -8.15
N ALA A 292 -6.35 3.42 -8.81
CA ALA A 292 -5.65 2.32 -8.18
C ALA A 292 -4.13 2.56 -8.12
N GLY A 293 -3.63 2.86 -6.92
CA GLY A 293 -2.21 2.93 -6.59
C GLY A 293 -1.44 1.62 -6.73
N SER A 294 -0.13 1.67 -6.47
CA SER A 294 0.80 0.60 -6.84
C SER A 294 0.58 -0.69 -6.05
N ALA A 295 0.40 -0.71 -4.72
CA ALA A 295 0.25 -2.01 -4.05
C ALA A 295 -0.39 -2.09 -2.65
N ALA A 296 -0.78 -0.99 -2.00
CA ALA A 296 -0.99 -1.03 -0.54
C ALA A 296 -2.34 -0.45 -0.05
N PHE A 297 -3.45 -0.87 -0.64
CA PHE A 297 -4.76 -0.63 0.01
C PHE A 297 -5.19 -1.84 0.82
N VAL A 298 -5.37 -1.61 2.12
CA VAL A 298 -6.45 -2.26 2.86
C VAL A 298 -7.73 -1.88 2.12
N VAL A 299 -8.28 -2.80 1.32
CA VAL A 299 -9.55 -2.58 0.62
C VAL A 299 -10.59 -2.32 1.70
N ASP A 300 -10.92 -1.07 1.97
CA ASP A 300 -12.09 -0.75 2.77
C ASP A 300 -13.29 -0.81 1.83
N SER A 301 -13.96 -1.96 1.86
CA SER A 301 -15.25 -2.17 1.21
C SER A 301 -16.41 -1.79 2.14
N SER A 302 -16.11 -1.55 3.43
CA SER A 302 -17.04 -0.97 4.38
C SER A 302 -17.07 0.54 4.17
N ASP A 303 -18.19 1.03 3.65
CA ASP A 303 -18.74 2.25 4.20
C ASP A 303 -19.00 1.94 5.70
N ASP A 304 -18.04 2.27 6.57
CA ASP A 304 -18.25 2.13 8.01
C ASP A 304 -19.41 3.08 8.39
N GLU A 305 -20.54 2.47 8.70
CA GLU A 305 -21.87 3.06 8.87
C GLU A 305 -22.06 3.83 10.18
N ASP A 306 -21.05 3.94 11.05
CA ASP A 306 -21.25 4.43 12.43
C ASP A 306 -20.17 5.41 12.89
N ASP A 307 -20.12 6.59 12.27
CA ASP A 307 -19.39 7.73 12.85
C ASP A 307 -20.32 8.97 12.93
N ASP A 308 -21.55 8.71 13.38
CA ASP A 308 -22.36 9.74 14.02
C ASP A 308 -21.63 10.13 15.32
N HIS A 309 -21.09 11.35 15.34
CA HIS A 309 -20.80 12.21 16.50
C HIS A 309 -19.48 12.97 16.34
N LEU A 310 -19.60 14.29 16.62
CA LEU A 310 -18.69 15.42 16.42
C LEU A 310 -18.89 16.04 15.02
N ASP A 311 -19.83 16.97 14.81
CA ASP A 311 -19.85 18.28 15.47
C ASP A 311 -21.26 18.73 15.91
N ARG A 312 -21.44 18.76 17.23
CA ARG A 312 -22.07 19.94 17.85
C ARG A 312 -20.94 20.94 18.10
N CYS A 313 -21.20 22.20 17.79
CA CYS A 313 -20.41 23.40 18.10
C CYS A 313 -19.33 23.80 17.09
N GLN A 314 -19.74 24.54 16.05
CA GLN A 314 -19.23 25.90 15.87
C GLN A 314 -20.42 26.87 15.74
N SER A 315 -20.83 27.39 16.89
CA SER A 315 -21.51 28.68 17.06
C SER A 315 -20.50 29.64 17.65
#